data_AF-A0A1F8NM48-F1
#
_entry.id   AF-A0A1F8NM48-F1
#
_cell.length_a   1.000
_cell.length_b   1.000
_cell.length_c   1.000
_cell.angle_alpha   90.00
_cell.angle_beta   90.00
_cell.angle_gamma   90.00
#
_symmetry.space_group_name_H-M   'P 1'
#
loop_
_entity.id
_entity.type
_entity.pdbx_description
1 polymer ?
#
loop_
_entity_poly.entity_id
_entity_poly.type
_entity_poly.pdbx_seq_one_letter_code
_entity_poly.pdbx_strand_id
1 'polypeptide(L)'
;MGTCEDKNYRTLVAAAMANDHLVQSKTPMDVNLSKQLVILIHDMGMPLERIIMDPTTGALGYGIEYGYSGMERLRLAALQGDSMTQQPILVTPGEECWKVKEAKVGEGVPESWGDWERRSINWETTTAASLVHAGADLVVLRHPESLRLLRALVHDLARPAQAA
;
A
#
# COMPACT_ATOMS: atom_id res chain seq x y z
N MET A 1 -7.24 -11.13 8.91
CA MET A 1 -7.76 -9.98 8.16
C MET A 1 -8.17 -10.46 6.78
N GLY A 2 -9.44 -10.33 6.41
CA GLY A 2 -9.93 -10.73 5.08
C GLY A 2 -9.84 -9.58 4.08
N THR A 3 -9.46 -9.87 2.84
CA THR A 3 -9.41 -8.90 1.74
C THR A 3 -10.77 -8.78 1.08
N CYS A 4 -11.48 -7.72 1.42
CA CYS A 4 -12.75 -7.34 0.84
C CYS A 4 -12.53 -6.65 -0.51
N GLU A 5 -13.31 -7.07 -1.49
CA GLU A 5 -13.50 -6.48 -2.81
C GLU A 5 -15.01 -6.30 -3.03
N ASP A 6 -15.41 -5.48 -4.00
CA ASP A 6 -16.82 -5.17 -4.31
C ASP A 6 -17.71 -6.42 -4.44
N LYS A 7 -17.19 -7.50 -5.03
CA LYS A 7 -17.94 -8.74 -5.25
C LYS A 7 -18.05 -9.66 -4.03
N ASN A 8 -17.19 -9.51 -3.00
CA ASN A 8 -17.06 -10.50 -1.91
C ASN A 8 -17.15 -9.91 -0.49
N TYR A 9 -17.21 -8.58 -0.33
CA TYR A 9 -17.12 -7.93 0.98
C TYR A 9 -18.14 -8.43 1.99
N ARG A 10 -19.38 -8.75 1.55
CA ARG A 10 -20.48 -9.12 2.46
C ARG A 10 -20.16 -10.32 3.36
N THR A 11 -19.64 -11.39 2.78
CA THR A 11 -19.33 -12.61 3.54
C THR A 11 -18.13 -12.42 4.45
N LEU A 12 -17.11 -11.68 3.98
CA LEU A 12 -15.90 -11.41 4.74
C LEU A 12 -16.14 -10.47 5.92
N VAL A 13 -16.95 -9.42 5.72
CA VAL A 13 -17.35 -8.50 6.79
C VAL A 13 -18.14 -9.22 7.87
N ALA A 14 -19.13 -10.05 7.48
CA ALA A 14 -19.90 -10.83 8.45
C ALA A 14 -19.02 -11.76 9.29
N ALA A 15 -18.08 -12.47 8.64
CA ALA A 15 -17.13 -13.34 9.33
C ALA A 15 -16.18 -12.54 10.25
N ALA A 16 -15.70 -11.37 9.80
CA ALA A 16 -14.82 -10.52 10.59
C ALA A 16 -15.52 -9.90 11.81
N MET A 17 -16.78 -9.48 11.66
CA MET A 17 -17.58 -8.97 12.78
C MET A 17 -17.84 -10.05 13.83
N ALA A 18 -18.21 -11.27 13.40
CA ALA A 18 -18.48 -12.38 14.31
C ALA A 18 -17.26 -12.82 15.14
N ASN A 19 -16.04 -12.55 14.66
CA ASN A 19 -14.79 -13.00 15.27
C ASN A 19 -13.85 -11.86 15.71
N ASP A 20 -14.38 -10.65 15.82
CA ASP A 20 -13.62 -9.46 16.25
C ASP A 20 -12.33 -9.19 15.44
N HIS A 21 -12.42 -9.30 14.12
CA HIS A 21 -11.31 -9.06 13.19
C HIS A 21 -11.47 -7.77 12.37
N LEU A 22 -10.34 -7.22 11.92
CA LEU A 22 -10.28 -6.16 10.92
C LEU A 22 -10.46 -6.71 9.50
N VAL A 23 -10.85 -5.83 8.58
CA VAL A 23 -10.93 -6.11 7.15
C VAL A 23 -10.05 -5.15 6.36
N GLN A 24 -9.54 -5.65 5.23
CA GLN A 24 -8.84 -4.86 4.23
C GLN A 24 -9.82 -4.53 3.10
N SER A 25 -9.99 -3.26 2.77
CA SER A 25 -10.81 -2.76 1.66
C SER A 25 -9.93 -2.58 0.42
N LYS A 26 -9.85 -3.59 -0.44
CA LYS A 26 -8.98 -3.61 -1.62
C LYS A 26 -9.70 -3.20 -2.89
N THR A 27 -9.15 -2.23 -3.61
CA THR A 27 -9.72 -1.69 -4.86
C THR A 27 -8.64 -1.51 -5.93
N PRO A 28 -9.02 -1.41 -7.22
CA PRO A 28 -8.06 -1.28 -8.32
C PRO A 28 -7.72 0.18 -8.63
N MET A 29 -6.76 0.77 -7.91
CA MET A 29 -6.12 2.07 -8.18
C MET A 29 -7.10 3.22 -8.51
N ASP A 30 -8.29 3.23 -7.91
CA ASP A 30 -9.30 4.26 -8.13
C ASP A 30 -9.79 4.84 -6.79
N VAL A 31 -9.72 6.16 -6.67
CA VAL A 31 -10.05 6.91 -5.44
C VAL A 31 -11.53 6.76 -5.08
N ASN A 32 -12.42 6.80 -6.08
CA ASN A 32 -13.86 6.70 -5.86
C ASN A 32 -14.24 5.28 -5.44
N LEU A 33 -13.67 4.27 -6.10
CA LEU A 33 -13.88 2.88 -5.71
C LEU A 33 -13.37 2.62 -4.29
N SER A 34 -12.19 3.15 -3.95
CA SER A 34 -11.61 3.03 -2.60
C SER A 34 -12.55 3.57 -1.52
N LYS A 35 -13.09 4.78 -1.74
CA LYS A 35 -14.09 5.38 -0.86
C LYS A 35 -15.39 4.57 -0.82
N GLN A 36 -15.88 4.15 -1.99
CA GLN A 36 -17.14 3.43 -2.12
C GLN A 36 -17.11 2.09 -1.37
N LEU A 37 -16.00 1.35 -1.45
CA LEU A 37 -15.89 0.08 -0.76
C LEU A 37 -15.85 0.24 0.76
N VAL A 38 -15.19 1.30 1.27
CA VAL A 38 -15.26 1.64 2.70
C VAL A 38 -16.70 1.92 3.14
N ILE A 39 -17.46 2.69 2.35
CA ILE A 39 -18.89 2.95 2.62
C ILE A 39 -19.68 1.65 2.68
N LEU A 40 -19.54 0.78 1.67
CA LEU A 40 -20.26 -0.48 1.59
C LEU A 40 -19.94 -1.43 2.77
N ILE A 41 -18.68 -1.45 3.21
CA ILE A 41 -18.25 -2.22 4.39
C ILE A 41 -18.86 -1.61 5.66
N HIS A 42 -18.84 -0.29 5.79
CA HIS A 42 -19.37 0.41 6.95
C HIS A 42 -20.90 0.28 7.08
N ASP A 43 -21.63 0.34 5.97
CA ASP A 43 -23.08 0.16 5.91
C ASP A 43 -23.54 -1.21 6.44
N MET A 44 -22.65 -2.20 6.48
CA MET A 44 -22.91 -3.50 7.11
C MET A 44 -22.74 -3.50 8.65
N GLY A 45 -22.40 -2.35 9.23
CA GLY A 45 -22.15 -2.18 10.65
C GLY A 45 -20.69 -2.40 11.05
N MET A 46 -19.75 -2.56 10.10
CA MET A 46 -18.32 -2.59 10.44
C MET A 46 -17.88 -1.20 10.90
N PRO A 47 -17.31 -1.07 12.11
CA PRO A 47 -16.80 0.21 12.58
C PRO A 47 -15.59 0.69 11.73
N LEU A 48 -15.48 2.00 11.46
CA LEU A 48 -14.51 2.57 10.49
C LEU A 48 -13.04 2.33 10.87
N GLU A 49 -12.74 2.32 12.17
CA GLU A 49 -11.41 2.00 12.74
C GLU A 49 -10.97 0.54 12.56
N ARG A 50 -11.88 -0.35 12.15
CA ARG A 50 -11.60 -1.76 11.82
C ARG A 50 -11.47 -2.00 10.31
N ILE A 51 -11.42 -0.94 9.52
CA ILE A 51 -11.22 -0.97 8.08
C ILE A 51 -9.83 -0.43 7.75
N ILE A 52 -9.03 -1.23 7.04
CA ILE A 52 -7.75 -0.80 6.46
C ILE A 52 -7.96 -0.64 4.96
N MET A 53 -7.63 0.52 4.40
CA MET A 53 -7.78 0.78 2.98
C MET A 53 -6.58 0.24 2.20
N ASP A 54 -6.82 -0.44 1.08
CA ASP A 54 -5.78 -0.84 0.12
C ASP A 54 -6.20 -0.38 -1.27
N PRO A 55 -5.75 0.81 -1.74
CA PRO A 55 -6.10 1.29 -3.07
C PRO A 55 -5.43 0.48 -4.19
N THR A 56 -4.61 -0.52 -3.85
CA THR A 56 -3.64 -1.19 -4.72
C THR A 56 -2.64 -0.20 -5.33
N THR A 57 -1.42 -0.64 -5.58
CA THR A 57 -0.37 0.20 -6.19
C THR A 57 0.42 -0.63 -7.18
N GLY A 58 1.11 0.04 -8.10
CA GLY A 58 2.05 -0.60 -9.02
C GLY A 58 3.46 -0.58 -8.45
N ALA A 59 4.32 -1.46 -8.96
CA ALA A 59 5.75 -1.36 -8.71
C ALA A 59 6.37 -0.19 -9.50
N LEU A 60 7.56 0.24 -9.08
CA LEU A 60 8.38 1.18 -9.85
C LEU A 60 8.49 0.72 -11.31
N GLY A 61 8.18 1.60 -12.26
CA GLY A 61 8.18 1.31 -13.70
C GLY A 61 6.93 0.58 -14.23
N TYR A 62 5.99 0.23 -13.34
CA TYR A 62 4.77 -0.53 -13.68
C TYR A 62 3.53 0.12 -13.05
N GLY A 63 3.34 1.43 -13.29
CA GLY A 63 2.13 2.16 -12.88
C GLY A 63 2.12 2.65 -11.43
N ILE A 64 3.30 2.77 -10.79
CA ILE A 64 3.43 3.31 -9.43
C ILE A 64 2.85 4.74 -9.33
N GLU A 65 2.97 5.55 -10.37
CA GLU A 65 2.55 6.95 -10.42
C GLU A 65 1.03 7.12 -10.26
N TYR A 66 0.25 6.16 -10.76
CA TYR A 66 -1.21 6.12 -10.59
C TYR A 66 -1.57 5.84 -9.13
N GLY A 67 -0.94 4.81 -8.53
CA GLY A 67 -1.11 4.50 -7.11
C GLY A 67 -0.64 5.63 -6.20
N TYR A 68 0.51 6.23 -6.49
CA TYR A 68 1.09 7.35 -5.75
C TYR A 68 0.13 8.55 -5.72
N SER A 69 -0.33 9.00 -6.89
CA SER A 69 -1.25 10.13 -7.01
C SER A 69 -2.62 9.81 -6.39
N GLY A 70 -3.08 8.56 -6.51
CA GLY A 70 -4.32 8.10 -5.87
C GLY A 70 -4.25 8.16 -4.34
N MET A 71 -3.14 7.72 -3.76
CA MET A 71 -2.89 7.78 -2.32
C MET A 71 -2.81 9.22 -1.81
N GLU A 72 -2.13 10.13 -2.51
CA GLU A 72 -2.08 11.55 -2.12
C GLU A 72 -3.48 12.17 -2.10
N ARG A 73 -4.31 11.87 -3.11
CA ARG A 73 -5.70 12.35 -3.15
C ARG A 73 -6.54 11.83 -2.00
N LEU A 74 -6.40 10.55 -1.66
CA LEU A 74 -7.06 9.94 -0.50
C LEU A 74 -6.59 10.60 0.81
N ARG A 75 -5.28 10.81 0.97
CA ARG A 75 -4.72 11.49 2.13
C ARG A 75 -5.20 12.94 2.26
N LEU A 76 -5.26 13.68 1.16
CA LEU A 76 -5.77 15.06 1.16
C LEU A 76 -7.25 15.11 1.53
N ALA A 77 -8.08 14.22 0.98
CA ALA A 77 -9.49 14.13 1.34
C ALA A 77 -9.67 13.80 2.84
N ALA A 78 -8.85 12.88 3.36
CA ALA A 78 -8.85 12.52 4.78
C ALA A 78 -8.53 13.71 5.69
N LEU A 79 -7.52 14.51 5.33
CA LEU A 79 -7.13 15.72 6.07
C LEU A 79 -8.16 16.86 5.95
N GLN A 80 -8.95 16.87 4.88
CA GLN A 80 -10.07 17.79 4.69
C GLN A 80 -11.35 17.35 5.43
N GLY A 81 -11.34 16.20 6.10
CA GLY A 81 -12.43 15.73 6.96
C GLY A 81 -13.35 14.68 6.32
N ASP A 82 -12.99 14.10 5.17
CA ASP A 82 -13.75 12.99 4.59
C ASP A 82 -13.48 11.68 5.35
N SER A 83 -14.35 11.34 6.29
CA SER A 83 -14.21 10.18 7.18
C SER A 83 -14.14 8.82 6.46
N MET A 84 -14.68 8.73 5.24
CA MET A 84 -14.63 7.51 4.42
C MET A 84 -13.29 7.32 3.71
N THR A 85 -12.35 8.24 3.93
CA THR A 85 -10.97 8.17 3.42
C THR A 85 -9.93 8.24 4.53
N GLN A 86 -10.35 8.35 5.80
CA GLN A 86 -9.46 8.48 6.96
C GLN A 86 -8.89 7.14 7.45
N GLN A 87 -9.21 6.03 6.78
CA GLN A 87 -8.69 4.72 7.11
C GLN A 87 -7.19 4.65 6.79
N PRO A 88 -6.38 3.93 7.61
CA PRO A 88 -4.97 3.71 7.30
C PRO A 88 -4.80 3.04 5.94
N ILE A 89 -3.78 3.45 5.19
CA ILE A 89 -3.48 2.93 3.86
C ILE A 89 -2.44 1.81 3.96
N LEU A 90 -2.81 0.62 3.50
CA LEU A 90 -1.94 -0.53 3.31
C LEU A 90 -1.51 -0.64 1.84
N VAL A 91 -0.22 -0.93 1.64
CA VAL A 91 0.36 -1.20 0.32
C VAL A 91 1.19 -2.48 0.32
N THR A 92 1.26 -3.15 -0.84
CA THR A 92 1.96 -4.44 -1.01
C THR A 92 3.12 -4.38 -2.01
N PRO A 93 4.11 -3.46 -1.86
CA PRO A 93 5.21 -3.34 -2.81
C PRO A 93 6.03 -4.63 -2.96
N GLY A 94 6.10 -5.48 -1.94
CA GLY A 94 6.73 -6.79 -2.08
C GLY A 94 5.99 -7.74 -3.03
N GLU A 95 4.67 -7.68 -3.10
CA GLU A 95 3.95 -8.45 -4.12
C GLU A 95 4.19 -7.87 -5.52
N GLU A 96 4.15 -6.55 -5.62
CA GLU A 96 4.21 -5.83 -6.88
C GLU A 96 5.60 -5.86 -7.51
N CYS A 97 6.67 -5.74 -6.72
CA CYS A 97 8.03 -5.67 -7.26
C CYS A 97 8.56 -7.04 -7.68
N TRP A 98 8.32 -8.08 -6.89
CA TRP A 98 8.92 -9.39 -7.13
C TRP A 98 8.32 -10.18 -8.31
N LYS A 99 7.33 -9.60 -9.01
CA LYS A 99 6.80 -10.12 -10.29
C LYS A 99 7.37 -9.43 -11.53
N VAL A 100 8.02 -8.27 -11.39
CA VAL A 100 8.54 -7.50 -12.54
C VAL A 100 9.89 -8.02 -13.02
N LYS A 101 10.21 -7.81 -14.29
CA LYS A 101 11.39 -8.40 -14.94
C LYS A 101 12.69 -7.97 -14.25
N GLU A 102 12.77 -6.70 -13.88
CA GLU A 102 13.96 -6.06 -13.32
C GLU A 102 14.34 -6.61 -11.95
N ALA A 103 13.35 -7.01 -11.14
CA ALA A 103 13.60 -7.65 -9.84
C ALA A 103 13.69 -9.18 -9.95
N LYS A 104 12.94 -9.81 -10.86
CA LYS A 104 12.82 -11.27 -10.94
C LYS A 104 13.93 -11.94 -11.74
N VAL A 105 14.49 -11.28 -12.75
CA VAL A 105 15.39 -11.91 -13.73
C VAL A 105 16.83 -11.43 -13.54
N GLY A 106 17.72 -12.38 -13.25
CA GLY A 106 19.16 -12.13 -13.09
C GLY A 106 20.00 -12.37 -14.35
N GLU A 107 19.56 -13.23 -15.26
CA GLU A 107 20.31 -13.63 -16.47
C GLU A 107 19.57 -13.25 -17.75
N GLY A 108 20.29 -13.11 -18.87
CA GLY A 108 19.68 -12.75 -20.16
C GLY A 108 19.08 -11.34 -20.19
N VAL A 109 19.58 -10.45 -19.35
CA VAL A 109 19.23 -9.02 -19.29
C VAL A 109 20.43 -8.17 -19.70
N PRO A 110 20.22 -6.90 -20.13
CA PRO A 110 21.32 -6.02 -20.49
C PRO A 110 22.34 -5.85 -19.35
N GLU A 111 23.63 -5.88 -19.67
CA GLU A 111 24.72 -5.66 -18.70
C GLU A 111 24.59 -4.30 -17.99
N SER A 112 24.02 -3.30 -18.68
CA SER A 112 23.75 -1.98 -18.12
C SER A 112 22.79 -1.96 -16.94
N TRP A 113 22.03 -3.04 -16.70
CA TRP A 113 21.16 -3.17 -15.51
C TRP A 113 21.95 -3.51 -14.24
N GLY A 114 23.23 -3.84 -14.37
CA GLY A 114 24.14 -4.09 -13.26
C GLY A 114 23.80 -5.32 -12.41
N ASP A 115 24.29 -5.30 -11.17
CA ASP A 115 24.13 -6.39 -10.22
C ASP A 115 22.65 -6.67 -9.90
N TRP A 116 22.25 -7.94 -10.03
CA TRP A 116 20.85 -8.35 -9.89
C TRP A 116 20.36 -8.29 -8.45
N GLU A 117 21.17 -8.73 -7.49
CA GLU A 117 20.79 -8.73 -6.07
C GLU A 117 20.50 -7.29 -5.62
N ARG A 118 21.46 -6.38 -5.86
CA ARG A 118 21.29 -4.96 -5.56
C ARG A 118 20.12 -4.34 -6.30
N ARG A 119 19.93 -4.64 -7.60
CA ARG A 119 18.81 -4.12 -8.39
C ARG A 119 17.46 -4.56 -7.82
N SER A 120 17.30 -5.85 -7.50
CA SER A 120 16.05 -6.41 -7.01
C SER A 120 15.65 -5.84 -5.64
N ILE A 121 16.60 -5.72 -4.71
CA ILE A 121 16.40 -5.08 -3.40
C ILE A 121 16.05 -3.60 -3.56
N ASN A 122 16.75 -2.89 -4.46
CA ASN A 122 16.46 -1.48 -4.73
C ASN A 122 15.08 -1.27 -5.34
N TRP A 123 14.57 -2.21 -6.13
CA TRP A 123 13.24 -2.10 -6.74
C TRP A 123 12.14 -2.08 -5.69
N GLU A 124 12.19 -3.03 -4.75
CA GLU A 124 11.26 -3.08 -3.63
C GLU A 124 11.44 -1.89 -2.68
N THR A 125 12.69 -1.55 -2.35
CA THR A 125 12.99 -0.44 -1.43
C THR A 125 12.52 0.91 -1.99
N THR A 126 12.80 1.19 -3.27
CA THR A 126 12.42 2.45 -3.91
C THR A 126 10.90 2.55 -4.08
N THR A 127 10.25 1.47 -4.50
CA THR A 127 8.77 1.43 -4.58
C THR A 127 8.17 1.71 -3.21
N ALA A 128 8.62 1.01 -2.17
CA ALA A 128 8.11 1.19 -0.81
C ALA A 128 8.35 2.61 -0.27
N ALA A 129 9.55 3.16 -0.47
CA ALA A 129 9.89 4.51 -0.05
C ALA A 129 8.98 5.57 -0.70
N SER A 130 8.74 5.45 -2.00
CA SER A 130 7.81 6.34 -2.72
C SER A 130 6.40 6.25 -2.13
N LEU A 131 5.90 5.04 -1.86
CA LEU A 131 4.56 4.87 -1.30
C LEU A 131 4.46 5.39 0.15
N VAL A 132 5.52 5.29 0.94
CA VAL A 132 5.59 5.95 2.26
C VAL A 132 5.46 7.46 2.12
N HIS A 133 6.15 8.09 1.16
CA HIS A 133 6.01 9.52 0.89
C HIS A 133 4.60 9.92 0.42
N ALA A 134 3.89 9.04 -0.30
CA ALA A 134 2.49 9.24 -0.66
C ALA A 134 1.50 9.02 0.51
N GLY A 135 1.98 8.63 1.69
CA GLY A 135 1.17 8.47 2.89
C GLY A 135 0.72 7.05 3.20
N ALA A 136 1.47 6.01 2.80
CA ALA A 136 1.26 4.65 3.29
C ALA A 136 1.50 4.55 4.80
N ASP A 137 0.59 3.85 5.50
CA ASP A 137 0.68 3.58 6.94
C ASP A 137 1.17 2.15 7.21
N LEU A 138 0.79 1.19 6.35
CA LEU A 138 1.20 -0.21 6.45
C LEU A 138 1.88 -0.67 5.16
N VAL A 139 3.12 -1.14 5.25
CA VAL A 139 3.90 -1.57 4.09
C VAL A 139 4.25 -3.05 4.20
N VAL A 140 3.78 -3.86 3.25
CA VAL A 140 4.07 -5.29 3.18
C VAL A 140 5.23 -5.56 2.22
N LEU A 141 6.35 -6.00 2.78
CA LEU A 141 7.59 -6.33 2.08
C LEU A 141 7.84 -7.84 2.06
N ARG A 142 8.72 -8.30 1.18
CA ARG A 142 9.19 -9.69 1.08
C ARG A 142 10.66 -9.86 1.46
N HIS A 143 11.55 -8.91 1.09
CA HIS A 143 12.97 -9.08 1.32
C HIS A 143 13.43 -8.43 2.65
N PRO A 144 14.20 -9.15 3.50
CA PRO A 144 14.64 -8.62 4.80
C PRO A 144 15.56 -7.41 4.68
N GLU A 145 16.38 -7.33 3.64
CA GLU A 145 17.24 -6.16 3.42
C GLU A 145 16.42 -4.92 3.04
N SER A 146 15.38 -5.06 2.22
CA SER A 146 14.45 -3.96 1.93
C SER A 146 13.77 -3.47 3.21
N LEU A 147 13.39 -4.38 4.12
CA LEU A 147 12.83 -4.03 5.42
C LEU A 147 13.84 -3.25 6.28
N ARG A 148 15.10 -3.69 6.33
CA ARG A 148 16.17 -3.00 7.08
C ARG A 148 16.37 -1.57 6.57
N LEU A 149 16.43 -1.39 5.25
CA LEU A 149 16.60 -0.09 4.59
C LEU A 149 15.38 0.82 4.81
N LEU A 150 14.17 0.29 4.61
CA LEU A 150 12.95 1.08 4.79
C LEU A 150 12.74 1.50 6.25
N ARG A 151 13.08 0.65 7.22
CA ARG A 151 13.04 1.01 8.65
C ARG A 151 13.97 2.18 8.97
N ALA A 152 15.18 2.19 8.40
CA ALA A 152 16.11 3.31 8.57
C ALA A 152 15.54 4.60 7.97
N LEU A 153 14.98 4.53 6.76
CA LEU A 153 14.31 5.67 6.13
C LEU A 153 13.17 6.23 7.00
N VAL A 154 12.25 5.37 7.45
CA VAL A 154 11.09 5.78 8.27
C VAL A 154 11.54 6.38 9.60
N HIS A 155 12.55 5.78 10.24
CA HIS A 155 13.13 6.35 11.46
C HIS A 155 13.67 7.76 11.23
N ASP A 156 14.36 7.99 10.10
CA ASP A 156 14.92 9.29 9.78
C ASP A 156 13.85 10.34 9.45
N LEU A 157 12.76 9.94 8.77
CA LEU A 157 11.60 10.80 8.47
C LEU A 157 10.79 11.16 9.71
N ALA A 158 10.74 10.29 10.71
CA ALA A 158 10.01 10.52 11.95
C ALA A 158 10.73 11.49 12.92
N ARG A 159 11.99 11.84 12.64
CA ARG A 159 12.70 12.83 13.45
C ARG A 159 12.03 14.20 13.28
N PRO A 160 11.87 14.98 14.37
CA PRO A 160 11.37 16.34 14.26
C PRO A 160 12.24 17.14 13.28
N ALA A 161 11.60 17.94 12.42
CA ALA A 161 12.34 18.89 11.60
C ALA A 161 13.18 19.78 12.53
N GLN A 162 14.48 19.87 12.28
CA GLN A 162 15.31 20.85 12.98
C GLN A 162 14.76 22.24 12.60
N ALA A 163 14.39 23.02 13.62
CA ALA A 163 13.98 24.40 13.40
C ALA A 163 15.13 25.13 12.70
N ALA A 164 14.84 25.68 11.52
CA ALA A 164 15.76 26.51 10.74
C ALA A 164 15.99 27.87 11.41
#